data_AF-F0R1G5-F1
#
_entry.id   AF-F0R1G5-F1
#
_cell.length_a   1.000
_cell.length_b   1.000
_cell.length_c   1.000
_cell.angle_alpha   90.00
_cell.angle_beta   90.00
_cell.angle_gamma   90.00
#
_symmetry.space_group_name_H-M   'P 1'
#
loop_
_entity.id
_entity.type
_entity.pdbx_description
1 polymer ?
#
loop_
_entity_poly.entity_id
_entity_poly.type
_entity_poly.pdbx_seq_one_letter_code
_entity_poly.pdbx_strand_id
1 'polypeptide(L)'
;MLFQLQLKMKTNRFSFSIYAWTLFACAFGLASCHDLTIDNGGYLGFMTKGTIVGNDEDGYYLYSYSGDEVAICYGKGLDKYERAYYGLSFKEENRFFSNRTPGFTIIDNASVEIETANRIIHPISKAEADKRGITHPDSCSVDENFELSDSYGAGDGYFDFYTLATITNDFSTHYEYASIPIDLVYDPARQSPDTLRLALCYRPHVPEGWEKYRYEAGTFSCDISGLANLQEWNDSLCIVVDTGDKQLHYMPISKKGFKKPEPFFDF
;
A
#
# COMPACT_ATOMS: atom_id res chain seq x y z
N MET A 1 7.88 -64.62 -52.35
CA MET A 1 6.85 -65.19 -51.46
C MET A 1 7.39 -65.10 -50.04
N LEU A 2 7.21 -63.96 -49.35
CA LEU A 2 6.15 -63.77 -48.34
C LEU A 2 6.11 -64.92 -47.31
N PHE A 3 6.86 -64.81 -46.21
CA PHE A 3 6.31 -64.48 -44.88
C PHE A 3 7.43 -64.55 -43.81
N GLN A 4 7.46 -63.51 -42.97
CA GLN A 4 8.35 -63.35 -41.83
C GLN A 4 8.01 -64.31 -40.69
N LEU A 5 9.04 -64.82 -40.02
CA LEU A 5 8.94 -65.49 -38.72
C LEU A 5 8.54 -64.46 -37.64
N GLN A 6 7.37 -64.64 -37.02
CA GLN A 6 7.06 -64.03 -35.74
C GLN A 6 7.54 -64.93 -34.60
N LEU A 7 8.49 -64.44 -33.81
CA LEU A 7 8.74 -64.91 -32.45
C LEU A 7 8.60 -63.73 -31.49
N LYS A 8 7.74 -63.94 -30.50
CA LYS A 8 7.15 -63.00 -29.56
C LYS A 8 8.11 -62.82 -28.37
N MET A 9 8.43 -61.59 -28.00
CA MET A 9 8.87 -61.26 -26.63
C MET A 9 8.11 -60.03 -26.11
N LYS A 10 7.32 -60.27 -25.06
CA LYS A 10 6.89 -59.27 -24.05
C LYS A 10 8.15 -58.61 -23.48
N THR A 11 8.20 -57.29 -23.26
CA THR A 11 7.99 -56.49 -22.01
C THR A 11 9.04 -55.38 -22.14
N ASN A 12 8.90 -54.09 -21.80
CA ASN A 12 8.13 -53.35 -20.82
C ASN A 12 7.85 -51.95 -21.39
N ARG A 13 6.61 -51.47 -21.28
CA ARG A 13 6.26 -50.06 -21.50
C ARG A 13 6.56 -49.28 -20.22
N PHE A 14 7.80 -48.97 -19.93
CA PHE A 14 8.16 -47.95 -18.93
C PHE A 14 9.56 -47.44 -19.30
N SER A 15 9.79 -46.14 -19.13
CA SER A 15 11.10 -45.47 -19.24
C SER A 15 11.50 -44.85 -20.59
N PHE A 16 10.58 -44.16 -21.27
CA PHE A 16 10.96 -43.10 -22.23
C PHE A 16 10.28 -41.75 -21.99
N SER A 17 9.35 -41.66 -21.03
CA SER A 17 8.62 -40.41 -20.71
C SER A 17 9.30 -39.53 -19.66
N ILE A 18 10.30 -40.02 -18.93
CA ILE A 18 10.87 -39.27 -17.79
C ILE A 18 12.05 -38.40 -18.24
N TYR A 19 12.82 -38.82 -19.25
CA TYR A 19 13.97 -38.04 -19.74
C TYR A 19 13.60 -36.83 -20.60
N ALA A 20 12.41 -36.81 -21.20
CA ALA A 20 11.93 -35.66 -21.99
C ALA A 20 11.45 -34.49 -21.10
N TRP A 21 11.00 -34.77 -19.87
CA TRP A 21 10.55 -33.73 -18.93
C TRP A 21 11.69 -33.12 -18.11
N THR A 22 12.77 -33.87 -17.84
CA THR A 22 13.96 -33.32 -17.17
C THR A 22 14.76 -32.36 -18.05
N LEU A 23 14.72 -32.50 -19.38
CA LEU A 23 15.38 -31.57 -20.30
C LEU A 23 14.59 -30.26 -20.50
N PHE A 24 13.28 -30.26 -20.25
CA PHE A 24 12.47 -29.03 -20.27
C PHE A 24 12.57 -28.26 -18.95
N ALA A 25 12.77 -28.95 -17.83
CA ALA A 25 12.95 -28.32 -16.51
C ALA A 25 14.33 -27.62 -16.34
N CYS A 26 15.36 -28.01 -17.08
CA CYS A 26 16.66 -27.33 -17.05
C CYS A 26 16.78 -26.17 -18.04
N ALA A 27 15.83 -25.98 -18.97
CA ALA A 27 15.81 -24.84 -19.88
C ALA A 27 15.18 -23.58 -19.27
N PHE A 28 14.40 -23.71 -18.19
CA PHE A 28 13.89 -22.57 -17.41
C PHE A 28 14.78 -22.15 -16.24
N GLY A 29 15.89 -22.89 -15.99
CA GLY A 29 16.86 -22.58 -14.94
C GLY A 29 18.10 -21.80 -15.41
N LEU A 30 18.20 -21.48 -16.70
CA LEU A 30 19.34 -20.77 -17.29
C LEU A 30 18.94 -19.58 -18.19
N ALA A 31 17.70 -19.11 -18.06
CA ALA A 31 17.42 -17.71 -18.33
C ALA A 31 18.01 -16.91 -17.16
N SER A 32 19.32 -16.71 -17.22
CA SER A 32 20.01 -15.67 -16.45
C SER A 32 19.16 -14.40 -16.53
N CYS A 33 18.87 -13.78 -15.39
CA CYS A 33 18.35 -12.42 -15.27
C CYS A 33 19.35 -11.36 -15.79
N HIS A 34 20.03 -11.63 -16.90
CA HIS A 34 20.80 -10.65 -17.64
C HIS A 34 20.11 -10.48 -18.98
N ASP A 35 19.77 -9.24 -19.32
CA ASP A 35 19.00 -8.81 -20.49
C ASP A 35 17.47 -8.99 -20.43
N LEU A 36 16.88 -8.44 -19.37
CA LEU A 36 15.75 -7.52 -19.60
C LEU A 36 16.32 -6.10 -19.73
N THR A 37 17.13 -5.86 -20.76
CA THR A 37 17.45 -4.51 -21.20
C THR A 37 16.20 -3.95 -21.87
N ILE A 38 15.27 -3.47 -21.04
CA ILE A 38 14.31 -2.46 -21.49
C ILE A 38 15.17 -1.30 -22.01
N ASP A 39 14.93 -0.87 -23.24
CA ASP A 39 15.68 0.13 -24.00
C ASP A 39 15.53 1.57 -23.43
N ASN A 40 15.59 1.71 -22.11
CA ASN A 40 15.51 2.95 -21.33
C ASN A 40 16.91 3.39 -20.86
N GLY A 41 17.96 3.13 -21.64
CA GLY A 41 19.32 3.51 -21.26
C GLY A 41 19.87 2.78 -20.02
N GLY A 42 19.38 1.57 -19.73
CA GLY A 42 19.84 0.73 -18.62
C GLY A 42 19.15 0.96 -17.28
N TYR A 43 18.05 1.71 -17.25
CA TYR A 43 17.25 1.93 -16.05
C TYR A 43 16.26 0.78 -15.82
N LEU A 44 16.20 0.31 -14.58
CA LEU A 44 15.17 -0.57 -14.04
C LEU A 44 14.08 0.27 -13.40
N GLY A 45 12.85 -0.26 -13.39
CA GLY A 45 11.75 0.41 -12.70
C GLY A 45 10.70 -0.54 -12.16
N PHE A 46 10.07 -0.12 -11.07
CA PHE A 46 8.95 -0.80 -10.44
C PHE A 46 8.11 0.22 -9.69
N MET A 47 6.89 -0.16 -9.33
CA MET A 47 6.03 0.65 -8.49
C MET A 47 5.97 0.08 -7.09
N THR A 48 5.93 0.94 -6.09
CA THR A 48 5.75 0.53 -4.70
C THR A 48 4.96 1.54 -3.92
N LYS A 49 4.23 1.06 -2.93
CA LYS A 49 3.70 1.93 -1.90
C LYS A 49 4.82 2.23 -0.92
N GLY A 50 4.88 3.45 -0.42
CA GLY A 50 5.87 3.78 0.58
C GLY A 50 5.57 5.04 1.33
N THR A 51 6.44 5.31 2.30
CA THR A 51 6.52 6.60 2.99
C THR A 51 7.77 7.32 2.55
N ILE A 52 7.62 8.58 2.15
CA ILE A 52 8.76 9.45 1.84
C ILE A 52 9.05 10.35 3.04
N VAL A 53 10.33 10.47 3.39
CA VAL A 53 10.83 11.38 4.42
C VAL A 53 12.07 12.10 3.89
N GLY A 54 12.34 13.31 4.39
CA GLY A 54 13.44 14.14 3.90
C GLY A 54 12.96 15.49 3.40
N ASN A 55 13.79 16.17 2.62
CA ASN A 55 13.53 17.53 2.14
C ASN A 55 14.30 17.84 0.85
N ASP A 56 14.02 18.98 0.23
CA ASP A 56 14.65 19.42 -1.03
C ASP A 56 16.15 19.74 -0.92
N GLU A 57 16.68 19.93 0.29
CA GLU A 57 18.09 20.28 0.55
C GLU A 57 18.95 19.01 0.70
N ASP A 58 18.47 18.05 1.50
CA ASP A 58 19.19 16.82 1.87
C ASP A 58 18.81 15.60 1.01
N GLY A 59 17.75 15.74 0.19
CA GLY A 59 17.14 14.65 -0.54
C GLY A 59 16.08 13.92 0.26
N TYR A 60 15.43 12.97 -0.42
CA TYR A 60 14.30 12.20 0.08
C TYR A 60 14.63 10.71 0.15
N TYR A 61 14.06 10.04 1.14
CA TYR A 61 14.19 8.61 1.40
C TYR A 61 12.79 8.01 1.30
N LEU A 62 12.58 7.20 0.27
CA LEU A 62 11.35 6.44 0.07
C LEU A 62 11.51 5.06 0.67
N TYR A 63 10.82 4.83 1.78
CA TYR A 63 10.71 3.53 2.44
C TYR A 63 9.59 2.73 1.80
N SER A 64 9.94 1.59 1.18
CA SER A 64 8.94 0.73 0.56
C SER A 64 8.13 -0.04 1.62
N TYR A 65 6.87 -0.35 1.30
CA TYR A 65 5.99 -1.08 2.20
C TYR A 65 6.47 -2.50 2.52
N SER A 66 7.33 -3.10 1.68
CA SER A 66 7.96 -4.39 1.98
C SER A 66 8.99 -4.31 3.10
N GLY A 67 9.38 -3.10 3.52
CA GLY A 67 10.19 -2.85 4.73
C GLY A 67 11.69 -3.08 4.57
N ASP A 68 12.15 -3.63 3.45
CA ASP A 68 13.55 -4.05 3.25
C ASP A 68 14.29 -3.19 2.20
N GLU A 69 13.63 -2.19 1.61
CA GLU A 69 14.20 -1.34 0.56
C GLU A 69 13.97 0.15 0.83
N VAL A 70 15.03 0.95 0.64
CA VAL A 70 14.95 2.42 0.71
C VAL A 70 15.58 3.02 -0.53
N ALA A 71 14.81 3.82 -1.25
CA ALA A 71 15.30 4.57 -2.39
C ALA A 71 15.62 6.01 -1.99
N ILE A 72 16.82 6.47 -2.35
CA ILE A 72 17.26 7.84 -2.13
C ILE A 72 17.05 8.63 -3.41
N CYS A 73 16.30 9.72 -3.31
CA CYS A 73 15.91 10.57 -4.43
C CYS A 73 16.33 12.00 -4.15
N TYR A 74 17.04 12.62 -5.10
CA TYR A 74 17.44 14.03 -5.03
C TYR A 74 16.51 14.95 -5.84
N GLY A 75 15.35 14.43 -6.26
CA GLY A 75 14.27 15.21 -6.84
C GLY A 75 13.68 16.21 -5.83
N LYS A 76 12.86 17.14 -6.31
CA LYS A 76 12.28 18.22 -5.49
C LYS A 76 10.76 18.15 -5.40
N GLY A 77 10.20 18.69 -4.32
CA GLY A 77 8.77 18.86 -4.11
C GLY A 77 8.02 17.57 -3.80
N LEU A 78 8.70 16.59 -3.19
CA LEU A 78 8.11 15.33 -2.74
C LEU A 78 7.58 15.40 -1.30
N ASP A 79 7.98 16.42 -0.53
CA ASP A 79 7.58 16.71 0.86
C ASP A 79 6.06 16.73 1.09
N LYS A 80 5.28 17.17 0.10
CA LYS A 80 3.82 17.24 0.18
C LYS A 80 3.12 15.88 0.00
N TYR A 81 3.85 14.82 -0.31
CA TYR A 81 3.31 13.49 -0.57
C TYR A 81 3.95 12.47 0.35
N GLU A 82 3.73 12.61 1.66
CA GLU A 82 4.36 11.76 2.69
C GLU A 82 4.09 10.25 2.49
N ARG A 83 2.90 9.88 2.03
CA ARG A 83 2.48 8.49 1.77
C ARG A 83 1.80 8.42 0.41
N ALA A 84 2.29 7.55 -0.48
CA ALA A 84 1.74 7.39 -1.81
C ALA A 84 2.07 6.03 -2.41
N TYR A 85 1.49 5.78 -3.59
CA TYR A 85 2.02 4.81 -4.54
C TYR A 85 2.97 5.55 -5.48
N TYR A 86 4.22 5.07 -5.55
CA TYR A 86 5.29 5.70 -6.31
C TYR A 86 5.79 4.81 -7.43
N GLY A 87 6.17 5.42 -8.54
CA GLY A 87 7.04 4.82 -9.55
C GLY A 87 8.49 5.11 -9.20
N LEU A 88 9.34 4.08 -9.29
CA LEU A 88 10.78 4.20 -9.11
C LEU A 88 11.49 3.84 -10.41
N SER A 89 12.52 4.61 -10.74
CA SER A 89 13.45 4.31 -11.82
C SER A 89 14.89 4.54 -11.38
N PHE A 90 15.76 3.56 -11.56
CA PHE A 90 17.15 3.59 -11.10
C PHE A 90 18.05 2.70 -11.96
N LYS A 91 19.37 2.82 -11.81
CA LYS A 91 20.32 1.87 -12.40
C LYS A 91 20.71 0.82 -11.37
N GLU A 92 20.82 -0.44 -11.79
CA GLU A 92 21.16 -1.55 -10.87
C GLU A 92 22.50 -1.32 -10.14
N GLU A 93 23.46 -0.60 -10.75
CA GLU A 93 24.73 -0.23 -10.12
C GLU A 93 24.58 0.66 -8.87
N ASN A 94 23.44 1.33 -8.70
CA ASN A 94 23.13 2.14 -7.53
C ASN A 94 22.40 1.35 -6.43
N ARG A 95 22.05 0.07 -6.68
CA ARG A 95 21.37 -0.79 -5.72
C ARG A 95 22.39 -1.62 -4.96
N PHE A 96 22.42 -1.48 -3.64
CA PHE A 96 23.40 -2.19 -2.79
C PHE A 96 22.84 -2.48 -1.40
N PHE A 97 23.32 -3.56 -0.78
CA PHE A 97 23.04 -3.84 0.63
C PHE A 97 23.85 -2.88 1.50
N SER A 98 23.18 -2.16 2.40
CA SER A 98 23.87 -1.23 3.30
C SER A 98 24.56 -1.99 4.44
N ASN A 99 25.88 -1.81 4.55
CA ASN A 99 26.64 -2.27 5.71
C ASN A 99 26.37 -1.40 6.96
N ARG A 100 25.92 -0.16 6.77
CA ARG A 100 25.66 0.81 7.86
C ARG A 100 24.25 0.71 8.40
N THR A 101 23.32 0.25 7.57
CA THR A 101 21.91 0.01 7.92
C THR A 101 21.55 -1.45 7.65
N PRO A 102 22.04 -2.39 8.48
CA PRO A 102 21.81 -3.81 8.24
C PRO A 102 20.32 -4.12 8.14
N GLY A 103 19.95 -4.91 7.13
CA GLY A 103 18.56 -5.27 6.85
C GLY A 103 17.92 -4.46 5.73
N PHE A 104 18.54 -3.35 5.28
CA PHE A 104 18.05 -2.57 4.14
C PHE A 104 18.92 -2.74 2.89
N THR A 105 18.24 -2.88 1.77
CA THR A 105 18.79 -2.63 0.43
C THR A 105 18.56 -1.16 0.09
N ILE A 106 19.62 -0.45 -0.26
CA ILE A 106 19.58 0.95 -0.64
C ILE A 106 19.61 1.05 -2.15
N ILE A 107 18.76 1.91 -2.71
CA ILE A 107 18.78 2.31 -4.11
C ILE A 107 19.13 3.79 -4.15
N ASP A 108 20.40 4.10 -4.37
CA ASP A 108 20.84 5.50 -4.43
C ASP A 108 20.49 6.15 -5.78
N ASN A 109 20.37 7.47 -5.78
CA ASN A 109 20.12 8.28 -6.97
C ASN A 109 18.95 7.75 -7.84
N ALA A 110 17.86 7.36 -7.17
CA ALA A 110 16.63 6.95 -7.81
C ALA A 110 15.84 8.18 -8.29
N SER A 111 15.17 8.03 -9.43
CA SER A 111 14.07 8.92 -9.82
C SER A 111 12.78 8.37 -9.21
N VAL A 112 12.05 9.24 -8.51
CA VAL A 112 10.78 8.90 -7.86
C VAL A 112 9.68 9.78 -8.45
N GLU A 113 8.62 9.13 -8.93
CA GLU A 113 7.40 9.79 -9.38
C GLU A 113 6.20 9.33 -8.56
N ILE A 114 5.18 10.18 -8.47
CA ILE A 114 3.97 9.88 -7.70
C ILE A 114 2.90 9.38 -8.68
N GLU A 115 2.51 8.13 -8.54
CA GLU A 115 1.42 7.52 -9.32
C GLU A 115 0.06 7.86 -8.74
N THR A 116 -0.06 7.76 -7.41
CA THR A 116 -1.29 8.09 -6.69
C THR A 116 -0.96 8.53 -5.28
N ALA A 117 -1.23 9.80 -4.98
CA ALA A 117 -1.06 10.35 -3.63
C ALA A 117 -2.18 9.87 -2.71
N ASN A 118 -1.82 9.48 -1.48
CA ASN A 118 -2.82 9.19 -0.47
C ASN A 118 -3.23 10.48 0.25
N ARG A 119 -4.52 10.59 0.57
CA ARG A 119 -5.03 11.66 1.44
C ARG A 119 -4.72 11.28 2.89
N ILE A 120 -3.90 12.09 3.55
CA ILE A 120 -3.55 11.86 4.95
C ILE A 120 -4.71 12.28 5.86
N ILE A 121 -5.13 11.37 6.74
CA ILE A 121 -6.11 11.62 7.80
C ILE A 121 -5.38 11.56 9.13
N HIS A 122 -5.52 12.61 9.93
CA HIS A 122 -5.06 12.58 11.31
C HIS A 122 -6.24 12.18 12.21
N PRO A 123 -6.16 11.04 12.91
CA PRO A 123 -7.26 10.59 13.74
C PRO A 123 -7.45 11.56 14.91
N ILE A 124 -8.70 11.90 15.20
CA ILE A 124 -9.05 12.85 16.25
C ILE A 124 -9.67 12.12 17.45
N SER A 125 -9.51 12.69 18.64
CA SER A 125 -10.15 12.13 19.83
C SER A 125 -11.67 12.28 19.75
N LYS A 126 -12.41 11.37 20.38
CA LYS A 126 -13.87 11.48 20.50
C LYS A 126 -14.30 12.83 21.08
N ALA A 127 -13.60 13.33 22.10
CA ALA A 127 -13.92 14.62 22.72
C ALA A 127 -13.79 15.79 21.72
N GLU A 128 -12.76 15.75 20.87
CA GLU A 128 -12.58 16.74 19.80
C GLU A 128 -13.63 16.60 18.70
N ALA A 129 -13.93 15.37 18.30
CA ALA A 129 -14.96 15.09 17.30
C ALA A 129 -16.34 15.56 17.77
N ASP A 130 -16.70 15.31 19.03
CA ASP A 130 -17.94 15.78 19.67
C ASP A 130 -18.00 17.32 19.68
N LYS A 131 -16.90 18.00 20.04
CA LYS A 131 -16.82 19.48 20.02
C LYS A 131 -17.01 20.07 18.62
N ARG A 132 -16.56 19.36 17.59
CA ARG A 132 -16.69 19.75 16.18
C ARG A 132 -18.02 19.30 15.55
N GLY A 133 -18.87 18.57 16.28
CA GLY A 133 -20.13 18.04 15.77
C GLY A 133 -19.96 16.91 14.74
N ILE A 134 -18.81 16.21 14.75
CA ILE A 134 -18.47 15.16 13.78
C ILE A 134 -19.17 13.83 14.10
N THR A 135 -19.39 13.54 15.38
CA THR A 135 -19.93 12.27 15.90
C THR A 135 -21.46 12.23 15.97
N HIS A 136 -22.16 13.09 15.22
CA HIS A 136 -23.61 12.97 15.08
C HIS A 136 -23.95 11.57 14.55
N PRO A 137 -25.01 10.90 15.02
CA PRO A 137 -25.35 9.53 14.59
C PRO A 137 -25.37 9.34 13.07
N ASP A 138 -25.84 10.35 12.34
CA ASP A 138 -25.92 10.34 10.87
C ASP A 138 -24.57 10.59 10.17
N SER A 139 -23.51 10.91 10.93
CA SER A 139 -22.17 11.25 10.41
C SER A 139 -21.15 10.13 10.54
N CYS A 140 -21.42 9.11 11.34
CA CYS A 140 -20.55 7.94 11.52
C CYS A 140 -21.26 6.63 11.18
N SER A 141 -22.12 6.71 10.16
CA SER A 141 -22.72 5.58 9.46
C SER A 141 -22.30 5.65 8.00
N VAL A 142 -21.95 4.50 7.44
CA VAL A 142 -21.65 4.40 6.01
C VAL A 142 -22.90 4.04 5.22
N ASP A 143 -23.03 4.57 4.00
CA ASP A 143 -24.14 4.23 3.12
C ASP A 143 -23.91 2.89 2.39
N GLU A 144 -24.90 2.45 1.60
CA GLU A 144 -24.83 1.19 0.85
C GLU A 144 -23.75 1.16 -0.24
N ASN A 145 -23.28 2.32 -0.71
CA ASN A 145 -22.23 2.45 -1.72
C ASN A 145 -20.84 2.47 -1.10
N PHE A 146 -20.74 2.52 0.22
CA PHE A 146 -19.46 2.53 0.91
C PHE A 146 -18.69 1.23 0.68
N GLU A 147 -17.50 1.39 0.12
CA GLU A 147 -16.53 0.33 -0.05
C GLU A 147 -15.30 0.70 0.79
N LEU A 148 -14.86 -0.22 1.64
CA LEU A 148 -13.57 -0.12 2.30
C LEU A 148 -12.76 -1.35 1.92
N SER A 149 -11.84 -1.19 0.97
CA SER A 149 -10.94 -2.28 0.61
C SER A 149 -9.91 -2.49 1.71
N ASP A 150 -9.76 -3.74 2.14
CA ASP A 150 -8.79 -4.21 3.12
C ASP A 150 -7.38 -4.41 2.55
N SER A 151 -7.21 -4.16 1.25
CA SER A 151 -6.01 -4.52 0.48
C SER A 151 -4.75 -3.69 0.77
N TYR A 152 -4.83 -2.66 1.61
CA TYR A 152 -3.78 -1.64 1.70
C TYR A 152 -2.89 -1.69 2.95
N GLY A 153 -3.28 -2.45 3.98
CA GLY A 153 -2.45 -2.77 5.15
C GLY A 153 -2.13 -1.59 6.09
N ALA A 154 -1.30 -1.86 7.10
CA ALA A 154 -0.85 -0.86 8.07
C ALA A 154 0.62 -1.09 8.48
N GLY A 155 1.34 0.00 8.74
CA GLY A 155 2.78 0.03 8.97
C GLY A 155 3.35 1.44 8.75
N ASP A 156 4.59 1.68 9.15
CA ASP A 156 5.29 2.97 8.97
C ASP A 156 4.55 4.18 9.57
N GLY A 157 3.77 3.98 10.62
CA GLY A 157 2.94 5.00 11.24
C GLY A 157 1.59 5.22 10.57
N TYR A 158 1.19 4.39 9.59
CA TYR A 158 -0.05 4.54 8.84
C TYR A 158 -0.95 3.31 8.87
N PHE A 159 -2.26 3.59 8.82
CA PHE A 159 -3.29 2.63 8.44
C PHE A 159 -3.91 3.08 7.13
N ASP A 160 -3.73 2.28 6.08
CA ASP A 160 -4.10 2.68 4.73
C ASP A 160 -5.37 1.97 4.26
N PHE A 161 -6.20 2.68 3.50
CA PHE A 161 -7.46 2.15 2.99
C PHE A 161 -7.91 2.90 1.73
N TYR A 162 -8.89 2.32 1.04
CA TYR A 162 -9.50 2.89 -0.15
C TYR A 162 -11.01 2.96 0.01
N THR A 163 -11.60 4.11 -0.33
CA THR A 163 -13.04 4.36 -0.23
C THR A 163 -13.49 5.45 -1.19
N LEU A 164 -14.80 5.60 -1.37
CA LEU A 164 -15.42 6.75 -2.03
C LEU A 164 -14.96 8.06 -1.37
N ALA A 165 -14.40 8.96 -2.16
CA ALA A 165 -13.68 10.16 -1.68
C ALA A 165 -14.27 11.47 -2.23
N THR A 166 -14.90 11.38 -3.40
CA THR A 166 -15.35 12.53 -4.18
C THR A 166 -16.67 12.20 -4.85
N ILE A 167 -17.53 13.21 -4.99
CA ILE A 167 -18.74 13.15 -5.81
C ILE A 167 -18.48 14.06 -7.01
N THR A 168 -18.76 13.61 -8.22
CA THR A 168 -18.60 14.41 -9.45
C THR A 168 -19.92 14.56 -10.19
N ASN A 169 -20.21 15.76 -10.68
CA ASN A 169 -21.39 16.06 -11.49
C ASN A 169 -21.20 15.59 -12.94
N ASP A 170 -22.14 14.79 -13.46
CA ASP A 170 -22.00 14.07 -14.73
C ASP A 170 -22.63 14.82 -15.93
N PHE A 171 -21.78 15.52 -16.71
CA PHE A 171 -21.47 15.31 -18.15
C PHE A 171 -21.06 16.61 -18.87
N SER A 172 -19.93 16.54 -19.56
CA SER A 172 -19.56 17.21 -20.82
C SER A 172 -19.04 18.66 -20.85
N THR A 173 -19.20 19.50 -19.83
CA THR A 173 -18.73 20.92 -19.95
C THR A 173 -18.05 21.51 -18.72
N HIS A 174 -18.37 21.06 -17.51
CA HIS A 174 -17.80 21.60 -16.26
C HIS A 174 -17.52 20.45 -15.29
N TYR A 175 -16.25 20.17 -15.04
CA TYR A 175 -15.83 19.14 -14.09
C TYR A 175 -15.93 19.69 -12.67
N GLU A 176 -17.15 19.73 -12.13
CA GLU A 176 -17.38 20.09 -10.73
C GLU A 176 -17.27 18.85 -9.85
N TYR A 177 -16.56 18.98 -8.73
CA TYR A 177 -16.39 17.90 -7.78
C TYR A 177 -16.59 18.41 -6.34
N ALA A 178 -17.15 17.55 -5.50
CA ALA A 178 -17.31 17.77 -4.06
C ALA A 178 -16.53 16.70 -3.30
N SER A 179 -15.60 17.12 -2.45
CA SER A 179 -14.92 16.18 -1.54
C SER A 179 -15.88 15.68 -0.48
N ILE A 180 -15.80 14.39 -0.18
CA ILE A 180 -16.53 13.79 0.93
C ILE A 180 -15.67 13.97 2.19
N PRO A 181 -16.16 14.64 3.25
CA PRO A 181 -15.47 14.72 4.52
C PRO A 181 -15.39 13.34 5.17
N ILE A 182 -14.16 12.92 5.50
CA ILE A 182 -13.85 11.66 6.16
C ILE A 182 -12.95 11.94 7.36
N ASP A 183 -13.39 11.49 8.54
CA ASP A 183 -12.61 11.52 9.77
C ASP A 183 -12.52 10.12 10.36
N LEU A 184 -11.38 9.83 11.02
CA LEU A 184 -11.25 8.67 11.90
C LEU A 184 -11.18 9.16 13.34
N VAL A 185 -12.05 8.60 14.19
CA VAL A 185 -12.21 9.03 15.57
C VAL A 185 -11.78 7.91 16.50
N TYR A 186 -10.93 8.21 17.47
CA TYR A 186 -10.58 7.25 18.53
C TYR A 186 -11.21 7.67 19.86
N ASP A 187 -11.69 6.68 20.61
CA ASP A 187 -12.08 6.87 22.00
C ASP A 187 -11.04 6.16 22.89
N PRO A 188 -10.26 6.91 23.71
CA PRO A 188 -9.30 6.30 24.62
C PRO A 188 -9.91 5.23 25.53
N ALA A 189 -11.17 5.38 25.93
CA ALA A 189 -11.85 4.45 26.83
C ALA A 189 -12.27 3.12 26.16
N ARG A 190 -12.27 3.07 24.82
CA ARG A 190 -12.65 1.86 24.05
C ARG A 190 -11.45 1.06 23.55
N GLN A 191 -10.24 1.53 23.81
CA GLN A 191 -9.03 0.83 23.39
C GLN A 191 -8.74 -0.38 24.30
N SER A 192 -8.03 -1.35 23.76
CA SER A 192 -7.47 -2.48 24.52
C SER A 192 -6.05 -2.78 24.02
N PRO A 193 -5.15 -3.36 24.83
CA PRO A 193 -3.77 -3.61 24.41
C PRO A 193 -3.61 -4.36 23.08
N ASP A 194 -4.60 -5.19 22.72
CA ASP A 194 -4.66 -5.98 21.48
C ASP A 194 -5.47 -5.35 20.35
N THR A 195 -6.07 -4.17 20.55
CA THR A 195 -6.96 -3.57 19.54
C THR A 195 -6.93 -2.06 19.55
N LEU A 196 -6.47 -1.49 18.43
CA LEU A 196 -6.72 -0.09 18.08
C LEU A 196 -8.11 0.01 17.46
N ARG A 197 -9.04 0.68 18.14
CA ARG A 197 -10.41 0.92 17.67
C ARG A 197 -10.56 2.34 17.17
N LEU A 198 -10.98 2.47 15.92
CA LEU A 198 -11.33 3.73 15.27
C LEU A 198 -12.80 3.67 14.85
N ALA A 199 -13.47 4.82 14.86
CA ALA A 199 -14.78 4.99 14.24
C ALA A 199 -14.62 5.83 12.98
N LEU A 200 -15.17 5.37 11.87
CA LEU A 200 -15.19 6.10 10.61
C LEU A 200 -16.39 7.04 10.59
N CYS A 201 -16.13 8.33 10.45
CA CYS A 201 -17.15 9.34 10.25
C CYS A 201 -17.12 9.83 8.80
N TYR A 202 -18.03 9.30 8.00
CA TYR A 202 -18.15 9.47 6.56
C TYR A 202 -19.41 10.29 6.25
N ARG A 203 -19.27 11.45 5.61
CA ARG A 203 -20.38 12.41 5.41
C ARG A 203 -20.55 12.80 3.94
N PRO A 204 -21.05 11.91 3.09
CA PRO A 204 -21.32 12.23 1.70
C PRO A 204 -22.44 13.28 1.62
N HIS A 205 -22.21 14.35 0.86
CA HIS A 205 -23.23 15.34 0.58
C HIS A 205 -23.19 15.70 -0.90
N VAL A 206 -24.22 15.26 -1.62
CA VAL A 206 -24.42 15.64 -3.02
C VAL A 206 -24.85 17.10 -3.03
N PRO A 207 -24.10 18.01 -3.69
CA PRO A 207 -24.48 19.42 -3.79
C PRO A 207 -25.87 19.61 -4.41
N GLU A 208 -26.59 20.65 -3.98
CA GLU A 208 -27.91 20.98 -4.50
C GLU A 208 -27.85 21.24 -6.02
N GLY A 209 -28.82 20.71 -6.77
CA GLY A 209 -28.90 20.86 -8.22
C GLY A 209 -28.07 19.84 -9.02
N TRP A 210 -27.34 18.94 -8.36
CA TRP A 210 -26.64 17.84 -9.05
C TRP A 210 -27.61 16.68 -9.32
N GLU A 211 -28.27 16.72 -10.48
CA GLU A 211 -29.24 15.70 -10.88
C GLU A 211 -28.59 14.39 -11.36
N LYS A 212 -27.37 14.47 -11.89
CA LYS A 212 -26.56 13.32 -12.29
C LYS A 212 -25.20 13.43 -11.66
N TYR A 213 -24.83 12.44 -10.88
CA TYR A 213 -23.54 12.40 -10.22
C TYR A 213 -23.04 10.96 -10.11
N ARG A 214 -21.74 10.83 -9.87
CA ARG A 214 -21.11 9.56 -9.53
C ARG A 214 -20.16 9.75 -8.35
N TYR A 215 -19.96 8.68 -7.60
CA TYR A 215 -18.91 8.62 -6.60
C TYR A 215 -17.61 8.18 -7.25
N GLU A 216 -16.51 8.85 -6.91
CA GLU A 216 -15.16 8.50 -7.28
C GLU A 216 -14.39 8.14 -6.03
N ALA A 217 -13.68 7.03 -6.10
CA ALA A 217 -12.91 6.52 -4.99
C ALA A 217 -11.50 7.10 -4.94
N GLY A 218 -10.90 7.04 -3.76
CA GLY A 218 -9.56 7.54 -3.49
C GLY A 218 -8.88 6.75 -2.39
N THR A 219 -7.56 6.89 -2.33
CA THR A 219 -6.71 6.23 -1.34
C THR A 219 -6.44 7.16 -0.17
N PHE A 220 -6.51 6.62 1.03
CA PHE A 220 -6.32 7.33 2.28
C PHE A 220 -5.28 6.63 3.15
N SER A 221 -4.63 7.43 3.99
CA SER A 221 -3.68 6.98 5.00
C SER A 221 -3.97 7.67 6.31
N CYS A 222 -4.44 6.90 7.30
CA CYS A 222 -4.61 7.39 8.65
C CYS A 222 -3.25 7.40 9.35
N ASP A 223 -2.77 8.58 9.75
CA ASP A 223 -1.56 8.74 10.56
C ASP A 223 -1.83 8.28 11.99
N ILE A 224 -1.55 7.00 12.26
CA ILE A 224 -1.73 6.39 13.58
C ILE A 224 -0.53 6.63 14.50
N SER A 225 0.54 7.28 14.02
CA SER A 225 1.78 7.44 14.81
C SER A 225 1.58 8.20 16.11
N GLY A 226 0.67 9.18 16.13
CA GLY A 226 0.27 9.90 17.33
C GLY A 226 -0.44 9.05 18.39
N LEU A 227 -0.89 7.83 18.04
CA LEU A 227 -1.59 6.92 18.93
C LEU A 227 -0.65 5.89 19.58
N ALA A 228 0.65 5.91 19.26
CA ALA A 228 1.64 4.97 19.78
C ALA A 228 1.71 4.95 21.32
N ASN A 229 1.45 6.10 21.96
CA ASN A 229 1.51 6.27 23.42
C ASN A 229 0.11 6.42 24.06
N LEU A 230 -0.95 6.12 23.32
CA LEU A 230 -2.32 6.23 23.85
C LEU A 230 -2.56 5.27 25.04
N GLN A 231 -1.88 4.13 25.02
CA GLN A 231 -1.81 3.15 26.10
C GLN A 231 -0.62 2.20 25.87
N GLU A 232 -0.41 1.25 26.78
CA GLU A 232 0.52 0.16 26.54
C GLU A 232 -0.06 -0.87 25.56
N TRP A 233 0.46 -0.85 24.33
CA TRP A 233 0.14 -1.82 23.29
C TRP A 233 0.96 -3.10 23.44
N ASN A 234 0.34 -4.23 23.09
CA ASN A 234 1.02 -5.51 22.90
C ASN A 234 1.88 -5.49 21.63
N ASP A 235 2.83 -6.42 21.53
CA ASP A 235 3.77 -6.50 20.40
C ASP A 235 3.07 -6.67 19.04
N SER A 236 1.89 -7.29 19.04
CA SER A 236 0.97 -7.32 17.91
C SER A 236 -0.44 -6.99 18.37
N LEU A 237 -1.19 -6.28 17.53
CA LEU A 237 -2.55 -5.83 17.77
C LEU A 237 -3.33 -5.75 16.45
N CYS A 238 -4.66 -5.78 16.54
CA CYS A 238 -5.53 -5.58 15.38
C CYS A 238 -6.00 -4.12 15.30
N ILE A 239 -6.20 -3.63 14.07
CA ILE A 239 -6.95 -2.41 13.84
C ILE A 239 -8.41 -2.79 13.56
N VAL A 240 -9.34 -2.14 14.24
CA VAL A 240 -10.78 -2.31 14.02
C VAL A 240 -11.38 -0.95 13.71
N VAL A 241 -12.12 -0.88 12.60
CA VAL A 241 -12.84 0.32 12.17
C VAL A 241 -14.34 0.07 12.32
N ASP A 242 -14.98 0.80 13.24
CA ASP A 242 -16.44 0.85 13.38
C ASP A 242 -17.01 1.77 12.28
N THR A 243 -17.95 1.27 11.46
CA THR A 243 -18.62 2.05 10.40
C THR A 243 -20.10 2.31 10.70
N GLY A 244 -20.46 2.26 11.98
CA GLY A 244 -21.83 2.35 12.47
C GLY A 244 -22.42 0.96 12.76
N ASP A 245 -23.00 0.32 11.74
CA ASP A 245 -23.67 -0.99 11.86
C ASP A 245 -22.70 -2.19 11.75
N LYS A 246 -21.48 -1.95 11.25
CA LYS A 246 -20.47 -2.98 10.99
C LYS A 246 -19.14 -2.64 11.65
N GLN A 247 -18.36 -3.70 11.89
CA GLN A 247 -16.96 -3.61 12.27
C GLN A 247 -16.12 -4.22 11.16
N LEU A 248 -15.12 -3.48 10.73
CA LEU A 248 -14.13 -3.93 9.76
C LEU A 248 -12.85 -4.28 10.51
N HIS A 249 -12.50 -5.56 10.43
CA HIS A 249 -11.33 -6.12 11.11
C HIS A 249 -10.17 -6.18 10.13
N TYR A 250 -9.05 -5.55 10.49
CA TYR A 250 -7.87 -5.51 9.66
C TYR A 250 -6.80 -6.48 10.12
N MET A 251 -5.84 -6.73 9.23
CA MET A 251 -4.67 -7.54 9.52
C MET A 251 -3.93 -7.03 10.76
N PRO A 252 -3.33 -7.93 11.54
CA PRO A 252 -2.51 -7.54 12.69
C PRO A 252 -1.38 -6.62 12.26
N ILE A 253 -1.13 -5.59 13.07
CA ILE A 253 0.07 -4.76 13.00
C ILE A 253 1.00 -5.12 14.16
N SER A 254 2.28 -4.82 14.01
CA SER A 254 3.19 -4.82 15.15
C SER A 254 3.14 -3.49 15.89
N LYS A 255 3.53 -3.46 17.17
CA LYS A 255 3.73 -2.22 17.93
C LYS A 255 4.70 -1.25 17.24
N LYS A 256 5.70 -1.79 16.52
CA LYS A 256 6.63 -0.99 15.72
C LYS A 256 5.96 -0.31 14.53
N GLY A 257 4.84 -0.86 14.04
CA GLY A 257 4.07 -0.31 12.92
C GLY A 257 3.47 1.07 13.19
N PHE A 258 3.41 1.52 14.46
CA PHE A 258 3.06 2.90 14.81
C PHE A 258 4.17 3.91 14.50
N LYS A 259 5.42 3.47 14.34
CA LYS A 259 6.56 4.38 14.15
C LYS A 259 6.70 4.73 12.66
N LYS A 260 6.76 6.03 12.35
CA LYS A 260 7.17 6.49 11.03
C LYS A 260 8.67 6.22 10.80
N PRO A 261 9.09 5.93 9.56
CA PRO A 261 10.50 5.83 9.23
C PRO A 261 11.20 7.19 9.44
N GLU A 262 12.50 7.14 9.68
CA GLU A 262 13.34 8.33 9.86
C GLU A 262 14.42 8.32 8.78
N PRO A 263 14.82 9.48 8.20
CA PRO A 263 15.89 9.51 7.21
C PRO A 263 17.21 8.97 7.75
N PHE A 264 18.00 8.34 6.89
CA PHE A 264 19.38 7.96 7.21
C PHE A 264 20.31 9.12 6.83
N PHE A 265 20.55 10.05 7.75
CA PHE A 265 21.30 11.27 7.45
C PHE A 265 22.83 11.07 7.22
N ASP A 266 23.35 9.84 7.32
CA ASP A 266 24.79 9.55 7.30
C ASP A 266 25.18 8.48 6.25
N PHE A 267 25.19 8.84 4.96
CA PHE A 267 25.77 8.02 3.89
C PHE A 267 27.12 8.57 3.38
#